data_AF-A0A2N2GVB8-F1
#
_entry.id   AF-A0A2N2GVB8-F1
#
_cell.length_a   1.000
_cell.length_b   1.000
_cell.length_c   1.000
_cell.angle_alpha   90.00
_cell.angle_beta   90.00
_cell.angle_gamma   90.00
#
_symmetry.space_group_name_H-M   'P 1'
#
loop_
_entity.id
_entity.type
_entity.pdbx_description
1 polymer ?
#
loop_
_entity_poly.entity_id
_entity_poly.type
_entity_poly.pdbx_seq_one_letter_code
_entity_poly.pdbx_strand_id
1 'polypeptide(L)'
;MPDDSPTSAGELKTLTLSCNECGAPIDVPGSTNFFTCNFCGSRLSVQRTEGASYTKTLEALDRKTETLARDVEVLKLQNELERLDREWQEELKQYMVRDNDGHQSVPTAGGSIIGGFVATVFGIGWIYNAVSMDAPALVALVGLGFIGLGLYMGYSGYNKSLTYKAAHQRHLDRRDDLLRQLNALK
;
A
#
# COMPACT_ATOMS: atom_id res chain seq x y z
N MET A 1 71.65 -35.16 47.50
CA MET A 1 70.26 -35.34 47.04
C MET A 1 69.49 -34.06 47.33
N PRO A 2 69.26 -33.22 46.31
CA PRO A 2 68.15 -32.28 46.29
C PRO A 2 66.94 -32.91 45.59
N ASP A 3 65.78 -32.57 46.12
CA ASP A 3 64.43 -33.04 45.80
C ASP A 3 63.82 -32.08 44.75
N ASP A 4 63.61 -32.57 43.52
CA ASP A 4 62.96 -31.84 42.43
C ASP A 4 61.59 -32.48 42.13
N SER A 5 60.60 -32.07 42.91
CA SER A 5 59.18 -32.34 42.66
C SER A 5 58.53 -31.12 41.96
N PRO A 6 57.67 -31.31 40.94
CA PRO A 6 57.30 -30.26 40.00
C PRO A 6 56.19 -29.31 40.50
N THR A 7 56.35 -28.04 40.17
CA THR A 7 55.40 -26.93 40.30
C THR A 7 54.02 -27.25 39.70
N SER A 8 52.98 -27.17 40.53
CA SER A 8 51.58 -27.29 40.15
C SER A 8 51.12 -26.07 39.33
N ALA A 9 50.81 -26.29 38.05
CA ALA A 9 50.13 -25.33 37.20
C ALA A 9 48.72 -25.04 37.73
N GLY A 10 48.34 -23.76 37.73
CA GLY A 10 47.06 -23.27 38.23
C GLY A 10 45.85 -23.99 37.63
N GLU A 11 44.98 -24.44 38.53
CA GLU A 11 43.72 -25.13 38.25
C GLU A 11 42.75 -24.19 37.51
N LEU A 12 42.80 -24.19 36.19
CA LEU A 12 41.81 -23.55 35.33
C LEU A 12 40.53 -24.37 35.40
N LYS A 13 39.58 -23.94 36.24
CA LYS A 13 38.23 -24.51 36.34
C LYS A 13 37.56 -24.47 34.96
N THR A 14 37.50 -25.62 34.29
CA THR A 14 36.76 -25.83 33.05
C THR A 14 35.31 -26.15 33.41
N LEU A 15 34.38 -25.47 32.75
CA LEU A 15 32.96 -25.74 32.88
C LEU A 15 32.47 -26.40 31.59
N THR A 16 31.97 -27.62 31.70
CA THR A 16 31.36 -28.32 30.57
C THR A 16 29.95 -27.77 30.34
N LEU A 17 29.73 -27.16 29.19
CA LEU A 17 28.44 -26.63 28.75
C LEU A 17 28.03 -27.33 27.46
N SER A 18 26.73 -27.55 27.28
CA SER A 18 26.21 -28.02 26.00
C SER A 18 25.97 -26.84 25.05
N CYS A 19 26.30 -27.06 23.78
CA CYS A 19 25.90 -26.15 22.71
C CYS A 19 24.37 -26.14 22.57
N ASN A 20 23.76 -24.96 22.57
CA ASN A 20 22.30 -24.83 22.38
C ASN A 20 21.84 -25.15 20.94
N GLU A 21 22.74 -25.13 19.95
CA GLU A 21 22.43 -25.43 18.55
C GLU A 21 22.58 -26.93 18.22
N CYS A 22 23.68 -27.57 18.63
CA CYS A 22 23.99 -28.95 18.21
C CYS A 22 24.09 -29.96 19.36
N GLY A 23 23.94 -29.53 20.61
CA GLY A 23 24.02 -30.40 21.79
C GLY A 23 25.44 -30.90 22.13
N ALA A 24 26.46 -30.54 21.35
CA ALA A 24 27.83 -30.98 21.61
C ALA A 24 28.34 -30.49 22.98
N PRO A 25 29.03 -31.35 23.76
CA PRO A 25 29.67 -30.94 25.01
C PRO A 25 30.90 -30.07 24.70
N ILE A 26 31.02 -28.95 25.40
CA ILE A 26 32.09 -27.97 25.21
C ILE A 26 32.69 -27.64 26.57
N ASP A 27 34.01 -27.79 26.68
CA ASP A 27 34.75 -27.36 27.86
C ASP A 27 35.22 -25.92 27.65
N VAL A 28 34.63 -25.00 28.44
CA VAL A 28 34.95 -23.57 28.35
C VAL A 28 35.70 -23.14 29.62
N PRO A 29 36.81 -22.38 29.50
CA PRO A 29 37.47 -21.78 30.66
C PRO A 29 36.52 -20.83 31.38
N GLY A 30 36.53 -20.83 32.72
CA GLY A 30 35.63 -20.00 33.55
C GLY A 30 35.65 -18.49 33.26
N SER A 31 36.67 -17.97 32.57
CA SER A 31 36.85 -16.56 32.21
C SER A 31 36.34 -16.15 30.83
N THR A 32 35.87 -17.09 29.99
CA THR A 32 35.50 -16.79 28.60
C THR A 32 34.01 -16.47 28.47
N ASN A 33 33.68 -15.35 27.80
CA ASN A 33 32.29 -14.87 27.60
C ASN A 33 31.73 -15.18 26.19
N PHE A 34 32.61 -15.37 25.21
CA PHE A 34 32.25 -15.70 23.84
C PHE A 34 33.09 -16.87 23.35
N PHE A 35 32.44 -17.84 22.71
CA PHE A 35 33.12 -19.02 22.19
C PHE A 35 32.48 -19.46 20.87
N THR A 36 33.26 -20.08 19.99
CA THR A 36 32.79 -20.65 18.74
C THR A 36 32.77 -22.16 18.86
N CYS A 37 31.61 -22.78 18.67
CA CYS A 37 31.51 -24.23 18.73
C CYS A 37 32.36 -24.89 17.64
N ASN A 38 33.29 -25.77 18.00
CA ASN A 38 34.12 -26.51 17.04
C ASN A 38 33.33 -27.54 16.20
N PHE A 39 32.09 -27.88 16.61
CA PHE A 39 31.27 -28.88 15.91
C PHE A 39 30.33 -28.25 14.87
N CYS A 40 29.58 -27.20 15.24
CA CYS A 40 28.63 -26.54 14.32
C CYS A 40 29.08 -25.16 13.84
N GLY A 41 30.20 -24.63 14.34
CA GLY A 41 30.74 -23.33 13.95
C GLY A 41 29.98 -22.12 14.49
N SER A 42 28.91 -22.31 15.28
CA SER A 42 28.11 -21.19 15.78
C SER A 42 28.85 -20.38 16.84
N ARG A 43 28.72 -19.04 16.76
CA ARG A 43 29.25 -18.11 17.77
C ARG A 43 28.26 -17.96 18.92
N LEU A 44 28.68 -18.34 20.11
CA LEU A 44 27.84 -18.43 21.30
C LEU A 44 28.34 -17.47 22.37
N SER A 45 27.41 -16.74 23.00
CA SER A 45 27.69 -16.01 24.24
C SER A 45 27.36 -16.90 25.44
N VAL A 46 28.29 -17.06 26.38
CA VAL A 46 28.09 -17.80 27.64
C VAL A 46 27.49 -16.84 28.67
N GLN A 47 26.19 -16.97 28.92
CA GLN A 47 25.49 -16.21 29.97
C GLN A 47 25.51 -17.03 31.26
N ARG A 48 26.06 -16.47 32.34
CA ARG A 48 26.14 -17.11 33.66
C ARG A 48 25.17 -16.39 34.60
N THR A 49 24.16 -17.10 35.09
CA THR A 49 23.22 -16.63 36.12
C THR A 49 23.39 -17.50 37.37
N GLU A 50 22.98 -17.04 38.56
CA GLU A 50 23.29 -17.63 39.87
C GLU A 50 22.93 -19.13 40.06
N GLY A 51 22.24 -19.77 39.12
CA GLY A 51 21.97 -21.22 39.14
C GLY A 51 22.10 -21.94 37.78
N ALA A 52 22.48 -21.26 36.69
CA ALA A 52 22.58 -21.88 35.37
C ALA A 52 23.48 -21.09 34.42
N SER A 53 24.28 -21.80 33.64
CA SER A 53 25.07 -21.25 32.54
C SER A 53 24.50 -21.75 31.22
N TYR A 54 24.08 -20.85 30.33
CA TYR A 54 23.47 -21.20 29.04
C TYR A 54 24.13 -20.42 27.89
N THR A 55 24.10 -21.00 26.69
CA THR A 55 24.64 -20.39 25.47
C THR A 55 23.53 -19.81 24.59
N LYS A 56 23.70 -18.56 24.12
CA LYS A 56 22.77 -17.91 23.17
C LYS A 56 23.51 -17.56 21.88
N THR A 57 22.91 -17.87 20.74
CA THR A 57 23.40 -17.50 19.40
C THR A 57 23.04 -16.05 19.11
N LEU A 58 24.05 -15.23 18.75
CA LEU A 58 23.87 -13.81 18.42
C LEU A 58 23.42 -13.61 16.96
N GLU A 59 23.89 -14.47 16.06
CA GLU A 59 23.64 -14.36 14.60
C GLU A 59 22.16 -14.56 14.21
N ALA A 60 21.36 -15.21 15.06
CA ALA A 60 19.93 -15.39 14.85
C ALA A 60 19.10 -14.14 15.18
N LEU A 61 19.66 -13.16 15.90
CA LEU A 61 18.95 -11.92 16.25
C LEU A 61 19.08 -10.87 15.14
N ASP A 62 20.26 -10.72 14.56
CA ASP A 62 20.50 -9.70 13.52
C ASP A 62 19.74 -10.03 12.24
N ARG A 63 19.73 -11.31 11.81
CA ARG A 63 18.97 -11.75 10.63
C ARG A 63 17.47 -11.59 10.81
N LYS A 64 16.94 -11.85 12.02
CA LYS A 64 15.51 -11.68 12.31
C LYS A 64 15.10 -10.21 12.30
N THR A 65 15.94 -9.33 12.83
CA THR A 65 15.69 -7.89 12.84
C THR A 65 15.64 -7.32 11.42
N GLU A 66 16.54 -7.75 10.53
CA GLU A 66 16.56 -7.29 9.14
C GLU A 66 15.31 -7.76 8.35
N THR A 67 14.89 -9.02 8.53
CA THR A 67 13.65 -9.52 7.92
C THR A 67 12.42 -8.81 8.47
N LEU A 68 12.37 -8.57 9.79
CA LEU A 68 11.27 -7.83 10.42
C LEU A 68 11.18 -6.38 9.92
N ALA A 69 12.32 -5.71 9.72
CA ALA A 69 12.35 -4.35 9.20
C ALA A 69 11.78 -4.30 7.77
N ARG A 70 12.16 -5.26 6.91
CA ARG A 70 11.67 -5.37 5.54
C ARG A 70 10.16 -5.69 5.49
N ASP A 71 9.71 -6.62 6.32
CA ASP A 71 8.29 -7.00 6.39
C ASP A 71 7.41 -5.81 6.85
N VAL A 72 7.90 -5.00 7.79
CA VAL A 72 7.21 -3.77 8.22
C VAL A 72 7.11 -2.75 7.08
N GLU A 73 8.16 -2.61 6.26
CA GLU A 73 8.15 -1.70 5.11
C GLU A 73 7.16 -2.15 4.04
N VAL A 74 7.12 -3.44 3.72
CA VAL A 74 6.13 -4.04 2.81
C VAL A 74 4.70 -3.82 3.33
N LEU A 75 4.45 -4.05 4.63
CA LEU A 75 3.14 -3.83 5.24
C LEU A 75 2.71 -2.36 5.17
N LYS A 76 3.64 -1.41 5.38
CA LYS A 76 3.36 0.02 5.26
C LYS A 76 2.90 0.39 3.84
N LEU A 77 3.63 -0.08 2.82
CA LEU A 77 3.26 0.18 1.43
C LEU A 77 1.93 -0.45 1.05
N GLN A 78 1.64 -1.66 1.53
CA GLN A 78 0.33 -2.30 1.32
C GLN A 78 -0.80 -1.51 1.96
N ASN A 79 -0.62 -1.02 3.19
CA ASN A 79 -1.62 -0.19 3.86
C ASN A 79 -1.84 1.14 3.13
N GLU A 80 -0.77 1.74 2.61
CA GLU A 80 -0.85 2.98 1.84
C GLU A 80 -1.57 2.80 0.51
N LEU A 81 -1.36 1.67 -0.18
CA LEU A 81 -2.15 1.28 -1.36
C LEU A 81 -3.64 1.13 -1.02
N GLU A 82 -3.98 0.44 0.06
CA GLU A 82 -5.37 0.26 0.48
C GLU A 82 -6.03 1.61 0.83
N ARG A 83 -5.30 2.49 1.51
CA ARG A 83 -5.77 3.85 1.81
C ARG A 83 -6.01 4.65 0.54
N LEU A 84 -5.06 4.62 -0.40
CA LEU A 84 -5.17 5.29 -1.69
C LEU A 84 -6.39 4.80 -2.49
N ASP A 85 -6.64 3.50 -2.50
CA ASP A 85 -7.81 2.91 -3.18
C ASP A 85 -9.12 3.34 -2.50
N ARG A 86 -9.15 3.39 -1.16
CA ARG A 86 -10.33 3.87 -0.42
C ARG A 86 -10.62 5.35 -0.70
N GLU A 87 -9.59 6.20 -0.65
CA GLU A 87 -9.71 7.62 -0.99
C GLU A 87 -10.23 7.81 -2.41
N TRP A 88 -9.72 7.01 -3.36
CA TRP A 88 -10.21 7.05 -4.74
C TRP A 88 -11.68 6.65 -4.86
N GLN A 89 -12.15 5.65 -4.12
CA GLN A 89 -13.57 5.30 -4.10
C GLN A 89 -14.46 6.41 -3.53
N GLU A 90 -13.97 7.14 -2.53
CA GLU A 90 -14.67 8.31 -1.98
C GLU A 90 -14.67 9.47 -2.99
N GLU A 91 -13.53 9.74 -3.62
CA GLU A 91 -13.42 10.71 -4.71
C GLU A 91 -14.22 10.31 -5.95
N LEU A 92 -14.48 9.03 -6.21
CA LEU A 92 -15.27 8.65 -7.37
C LEU A 92 -16.73 9.06 -7.21
N LYS A 93 -17.27 8.99 -5.98
CA LYS A 93 -18.67 9.30 -5.67
C LYS A 93 -19.05 10.74 -6.00
N GLN A 94 -18.12 11.70 -5.85
CA GLN A 94 -18.37 13.11 -6.24
C GLN A 94 -18.47 13.31 -7.76
N TYR A 95 -17.89 12.41 -8.55
CA TYR A 95 -17.95 12.45 -10.02
C TYR A 95 -19.09 11.60 -10.58
N MET A 96 -19.54 10.57 -9.85
CA MET A 96 -20.66 9.72 -10.23
C MET A 96 -21.93 10.53 -10.44
N VAL A 97 -22.63 10.24 -11.54
CA VAL A 97 -23.96 10.79 -11.82
C VAL A 97 -24.97 9.70 -11.47
N ARG A 98 -26.02 10.09 -10.75
CA ARG A 98 -27.11 9.18 -10.42
C ARG A 98 -28.00 9.05 -11.65
N ASP A 99 -28.10 7.85 -12.18
CA ASP A 99 -29.06 7.56 -13.24
C ASP A 99 -30.48 7.58 -12.68
N ASN A 100 -31.47 7.72 -13.57
CA ASN A 100 -32.89 7.73 -13.23
C ASN A 100 -33.33 6.43 -12.54
N ASP A 101 -32.64 5.32 -12.82
CA ASP A 101 -32.85 4.00 -12.22
C ASP A 101 -32.18 3.83 -10.84
N GLY A 102 -31.58 4.89 -10.30
CA GLY A 102 -30.93 4.86 -8.98
C GLY A 102 -29.55 4.19 -8.95
N HIS A 103 -29.09 3.64 -10.07
CA HIS A 103 -27.73 3.13 -10.23
C HIS A 103 -26.72 4.29 -10.29
N GLN A 104 -25.61 4.15 -9.56
CA GLN A 104 -24.47 5.06 -9.69
C GLN A 104 -23.55 4.50 -10.78
N SER A 105 -23.57 5.13 -11.94
CA SER A 105 -22.66 4.80 -13.03
C SER A 105 -21.50 5.79 -13.06
N VAL A 106 -20.33 5.30 -13.45
CA VAL A 106 -19.20 6.17 -13.77
C VAL A 106 -19.69 7.12 -14.86
N PRO A 107 -19.50 8.45 -14.73
CA PRO A 107 -20.04 9.42 -15.66
C PRO A 107 -19.55 9.08 -17.07
N THR A 108 -20.42 8.47 -17.88
CA THR A 108 -20.12 8.26 -19.28
C THR A 108 -20.26 9.61 -19.93
N ALA A 109 -19.15 10.16 -20.41
CA ALA A 109 -19.15 11.43 -21.14
C ALA A 109 -20.17 11.42 -22.31
N GLY A 110 -20.51 10.24 -22.83
CA GLY A 110 -21.55 10.05 -23.85
C GLY A 110 -22.95 10.44 -23.40
N GLY A 111 -23.38 10.14 -22.16
CA GLY A 111 -24.77 10.34 -21.74
C GLY A 111 -25.20 11.82 -21.72
N SER A 112 -24.34 12.69 -21.19
CA SER A 112 -24.62 14.14 -21.12
C SER A 112 -24.51 14.82 -22.50
N ILE A 113 -23.59 14.35 -23.35
CA ILE A 113 -23.42 14.88 -24.71
C ILE A 113 -24.59 14.47 -25.61
N ILE A 114 -25.03 13.20 -25.54
CA ILE A 114 -26.17 12.69 -26.31
C ILE A 114 -27.46 13.38 -25.85
N GLY A 115 -27.69 13.48 -24.53
CA GLY A 115 -28.86 14.18 -23.98
C GLY A 115 -28.90 15.65 -24.39
N GLY A 116 -27.75 16.34 -24.32
CA GLY A 116 -27.64 17.74 -24.74
C GLY A 116 -27.90 17.94 -26.24
N PHE A 117 -27.38 17.04 -27.07
CA PHE A 117 -27.62 17.06 -28.52
C PHE A 117 -29.10 16.83 -28.86
N VAL A 118 -29.72 15.82 -28.27
CA VAL A 118 -31.14 15.50 -28.49
C VAL A 118 -32.03 16.65 -28.05
N ALA A 119 -31.80 17.23 -26.87
CA ALA A 119 -32.55 18.39 -26.38
C ALA A 119 -32.41 19.60 -27.31
N THR A 120 -31.22 19.83 -27.86
CA THR A 120 -30.96 20.93 -28.81
C THR A 120 -31.71 20.73 -30.12
N VAL A 121 -31.65 19.54 -30.72
CA VAL A 121 -32.37 19.21 -31.96
C VAL A 121 -33.89 19.31 -31.75
N PHE A 122 -34.37 18.81 -30.61
CA PHE A 122 -35.78 18.92 -30.24
C PHE A 122 -36.22 20.38 -30.10
N GLY A 123 -35.43 21.22 -29.42
CA GLY A 123 -35.71 22.65 -29.29
C GLY A 123 -35.79 23.38 -30.63
N ILE A 124 -34.91 23.06 -31.58
CA ILE A 124 -34.95 23.60 -32.95
C ILE A 124 -36.24 23.16 -33.66
N GLY A 125 -36.58 21.87 -33.61
CA GLY A 125 -37.79 21.33 -34.20
C GLY A 125 -39.06 21.94 -33.58
N TRP A 126 -39.06 22.18 -32.27
CA TRP A 126 -40.16 22.83 -31.56
C TRP A 126 -40.39 24.26 -32.05
N ILE A 127 -39.31 25.07 -32.16
CA ILE A 127 -39.40 26.44 -32.68
C ILE A 127 -39.95 26.44 -34.11
N TYR A 128 -39.43 25.56 -34.96
CA TYR A 128 -39.89 25.44 -36.34
C TYR A 128 -41.40 25.14 -36.42
N ASN A 129 -41.88 24.16 -35.65
CA ASN A 129 -43.31 23.83 -35.62
C ASN A 129 -44.16 24.99 -35.08
N ALA A 130 -43.71 25.66 -34.00
CA ALA A 130 -44.42 26.80 -33.41
C ALA A 130 -44.58 27.96 -34.41
N VAL A 131 -43.52 28.28 -35.16
CA VAL A 131 -43.56 29.32 -36.21
C VAL A 131 -44.46 28.90 -37.37
N SER A 132 -44.41 27.62 -37.79
CA SER A 132 -45.23 27.12 -38.91
C SER A 132 -46.74 27.13 -38.63
N MET A 133 -47.14 27.05 -37.36
CA MET A 133 -48.54 27.04 -36.91
C MET A 133 -49.04 28.43 -36.49
N ASP A 134 -48.26 29.49 -36.71
CA ASP A 134 -48.54 30.87 -36.30
C ASP A 134 -48.90 30.96 -34.79
N ALA A 135 -48.22 30.15 -33.98
CA ALA A 135 -48.47 30.07 -32.55
C ALA A 135 -48.00 31.35 -31.83
N PRO A 136 -48.58 31.68 -30.66
CA PRO A 136 -48.13 32.81 -29.86
C PRO A 136 -46.64 32.72 -29.52
N ALA A 137 -45.93 33.86 -29.54
CA ALA A 137 -44.47 33.92 -29.34
C ALA A 137 -43.97 33.22 -28.06
N LEU A 138 -44.78 33.18 -27.00
CA LEU A 138 -44.46 32.47 -25.76
C LEU A 138 -44.21 30.96 -25.97
N VAL A 139 -44.89 30.34 -26.93
CA VAL A 139 -44.74 28.91 -27.24
C VAL A 139 -43.38 28.63 -27.90
N ALA A 140 -42.87 29.54 -28.72
CA ALA A 140 -41.55 29.45 -29.34
C ALA A 140 -40.42 29.60 -28.31
N LEU A 141 -40.61 30.41 -27.25
CA LEU A 141 -39.63 30.58 -26.18
C LEU A 141 -39.32 29.28 -25.43
N VAL A 142 -40.27 28.34 -25.36
CA VAL A 142 -40.05 27.01 -24.75
C VAL A 142 -38.93 26.26 -25.48
N GLY A 143 -38.88 26.36 -26.81
CA GLY A 143 -37.82 25.73 -27.60
C GLY A 143 -36.43 26.33 -27.33
N LEU A 144 -36.35 27.64 -27.10
CA LEU A 144 -35.10 28.28 -26.65
C LEU A 144 -34.65 27.75 -25.28
N GLY A 145 -35.61 27.45 -24.39
CA GLY A 145 -35.34 26.79 -23.11
C GLY A 145 -34.68 25.41 -23.28
N PHE A 146 -35.19 24.58 -24.19
CA PHE A 146 -34.58 23.28 -24.50
C PHE A 146 -33.16 23.39 -25.07
N ILE A 147 -32.92 24.37 -25.95
CA ILE A 147 -31.58 24.64 -26.48
C ILE A 147 -30.63 25.06 -25.37
N GLY A 148 -31.05 26.00 -24.50
CA GLY A 148 -30.25 26.43 -23.36
C GLY A 148 -29.92 25.29 -22.39
N LEU A 149 -30.91 24.45 -22.09
CA LEU A 149 -30.73 23.26 -21.25
C LEU A 149 -29.74 22.27 -21.90
N GLY A 150 -29.87 22.02 -23.20
CA GLY A 150 -29.00 21.12 -23.94
C GLY A 150 -27.55 21.57 -23.93
N LEU A 151 -27.30 22.86 -24.16
CA LEU A 151 -25.97 23.47 -24.08
C LEU A 151 -25.39 23.39 -22.66
N TYR A 152 -26.20 23.67 -21.64
CA TYR A 152 -25.78 23.57 -20.24
C TYR A 152 -25.40 22.13 -19.84
N MET A 153 -26.21 21.14 -20.23
CA MET A 153 -25.91 19.73 -19.98
C MET A 153 -24.65 19.28 -20.71
N GLY A 154 -24.45 19.72 -21.96
CA GLY A 154 -23.23 19.44 -22.72
C GLY A 154 -21.98 20.03 -22.08
N TYR A 155 -22.02 21.32 -21.70
CA TYR A 155 -20.90 22.02 -21.07
C TYR A 155 -20.54 21.41 -19.71
N SER A 156 -21.53 21.17 -18.85
CA SER A 156 -21.32 20.60 -17.52
C SER A 156 -20.79 19.15 -17.60
N GLY A 157 -21.29 18.34 -18.53
CA GLY A 157 -20.79 16.98 -18.78
C GLY A 157 -19.36 16.96 -19.28
N TYR A 158 -19.00 17.86 -20.21
CA TYR A 158 -17.64 17.99 -20.73
C TYR A 158 -16.64 18.33 -19.62
N ASN A 159 -16.94 19.35 -18.81
CA ASN A 159 -16.03 19.79 -17.74
C ASN A 159 -15.84 18.71 -16.66
N LYS A 160 -16.91 17.99 -16.28
CA LYS A 160 -16.84 16.84 -15.36
C LYS A 160 -15.97 15.71 -15.92
N SER A 161 -16.06 15.43 -17.22
CA SER A 161 -15.25 14.37 -17.84
C SER A 161 -13.75 14.69 -17.80
N LEU A 162 -13.37 15.97 -17.97
CA LEU A 162 -11.98 16.40 -17.89
C LEU A 162 -11.44 16.30 -16.47
N THR A 163 -12.22 16.76 -15.49
CA THR A 163 -11.83 16.66 -14.07
C THR A 163 -11.71 15.21 -13.63
N TYR A 164 -12.64 14.33 -14.03
CA TYR A 164 -12.55 12.90 -13.77
C TYR A 164 -11.29 12.28 -14.38
N LYS A 165 -11.00 12.55 -15.67
CA LYS A 165 -9.80 12.03 -16.34
C LYS A 165 -8.51 12.47 -15.64
N ALA A 166 -8.43 13.75 -15.27
CA ALA A 166 -7.28 14.28 -14.54
C ALA A 166 -7.13 13.67 -13.15
N ALA A 167 -8.23 13.47 -12.42
CA ALA A 167 -8.21 12.81 -11.11
C ALA A 167 -7.81 11.34 -11.22
N HIS A 168 -8.37 10.61 -12.19
CA HIS A 168 -8.06 9.20 -12.44
C HIS A 168 -6.59 9.00 -12.79
N GLN A 169 -6.03 9.84 -13.67
CA GLN A 169 -4.61 9.75 -14.01
C GLN A 169 -3.72 9.94 -12.79
N ARG A 170 -4.02 10.94 -11.94
CA ARG A 170 -3.27 11.17 -10.69
C ARG A 170 -3.36 10.01 -9.70
N HIS A 171 -4.47 9.27 -9.70
CA HIS A 171 -4.61 8.07 -8.88
C HIS A 171 -3.75 6.92 -9.43
N LEU A 172 -3.80 6.68 -10.75
CA LEU A 172 -2.98 5.66 -11.42
C LEU A 172 -1.48 5.93 -11.23
N ASP A 173 -1.03 7.17 -11.43
CA ASP A 173 0.38 7.54 -11.29
C ASP A 173 0.89 7.28 -9.85
N ARG A 174 0.07 7.61 -8.82
CA ARG A 174 0.40 7.34 -7.41
C ARG A 174 0.42 5.86 -7.09
N ARG A 175 -0.53 5.09 -7.63
CA ARG A 175 -0.60 3.65 -7.44
C ARG A 175 0.61 2.94 -8.06
N ASP A 176 1.01 3.35 -9.25
CA ASP A 176 2.18 2.80 -9.94
C ASP A 176 3.49 3.12 -9.22
N ASP A 177 3.58 4.29 -8.57
CA ASP A 177 4.72 4.62 -7.71
C ASP A 177 4.83 3.67 -6.49
N LEU A 178 3.73 3.48 -5.76
CA LEU A 178 3.70 2.57 -4.61
C LEU A 178 3.99 1.11 -5.00
N LEU A 179 3.48 0.67 -6.15
CA LEU A 179 3.76 -0.68 -6.68
C LEU A 179 5.23 -0.84 -7.08
N ARG A 180 5.88 0.19 -7.63
CA ARG A 180 7.31 0.17 -7.92
C ARG A 180 8.13 0.06 -6.64
N GLN A 181 7.79 0.82 -5.61
CA GLN A 181 8.45 0.71 -4.30
C GLN A 181 8.28 -0.69 -3.68
N LEU A 182 7.06 -1.24 -3.75
CA LEU A 182 6.77 -2.59 -3.25
C LEU A 182 7.59 -3.66 -3.98
N ASN A 183 7.72 -3.54 -5.30
CA ASN A 183 8.50 -4.48 -6.10
C ASN A 183 10.01 -4.34 -5.89
N ALA A 184 10.51 -3.16 -5.49
CA ALA A 184 11.92 -2.95 -5.17
C ALA A 184 12.34 -3.58 -3.83
N LEU A 185 11.39 -3.86 -2.93
CA LEU A 185 11.60 -4.49 -1.63
C LEU A 185 11.50 -6.02 -1.65
N LYS A 186 10.97 -6.59 -2.73
CA LYS A 186 10.87 -8.04 -2.95
C LYS A 186 12.16 -8.58 -3.56
#